data_AF-A0A3T0RPY1-F1
#
_entry.id   AF-A0A3T0RPY1-F1
#
_cell.length_a   1.000
_cell.length_b   1.000
_cell.length_c   1.000
_cell.angle_alpha   90.00
_cell.angle_beta   90.00
_cell.angle_gamma   90.00
#
_symmetry.space_group_name_H-M   'P 1'
#
loop_
_entity.id
_entity.type
_entity.pdbx_description
1 polymer ?
#
loop_
_entity_poly.entity_id
_entity_poly.type
_entity_poly.pdbx_seq_one_letter_code
_entity_poly.pdbx_strand_id
1 'polypeptide(L)'
;MNQTIKTTLSICLLALYTITAGCTAKPVAEREPSSTYGRAKLNEAYFFDKATINAREVKLRKFDLNNQADINQIEQDAKAFLAEYKKRKDSDFPETEQYVVGLEAKEPFNKFDFTTGGLKDAAEYIVEVYNRWRRGEIKVDEAQYQIAQVSRAVVLNYIEPVKNHYEFFKFPVYLSRFLSTPSVSENYKGQDPDLKYVRDEVYQEKDISKIDFHQDYRFKDVNVTDGCKYLKAKRGFGVHAGFQITCGKTDYKIKFGNERYSGPFNTRIYRALGLVAPHLNYFDNVVVNYDRKVITEFNSRAPTNIKITVVAVPVTTRAIQEYENPFDFISGLRMKDGSFVDGKTAQARLFKRPFDKTFTEDVIDTNFESQISQFVFGPSTLTLKDDPAMGDELGPWVPDDFNYSDFKEIRGLIVLAAWTGNFDVRKDNLRLLAVKDSKGQKRLRIAFGDAGSGLGHATGAARSGSTIEDMKWEVSTVYQDNNNNDRSSHDSEERISLSGIAELEYAKAFSRIKLSDAQWMTRKLCQISPDQIKAALVSSGLSSAEVVLAQAKLLERRNKMMEHFKMDEDFVASCYVKVDRKLNYDPMKNSLVTISYDNKSKATAAPDRGQYVKDGHLLPASKVKQDFN
;
A
#
# COMPACT_ATOMS: atom_id res chain seq x y z
N MET A 1 9.22 5.18 -33.85
CA MET A 1 10.42 5.06 -32.98
C MET A 1 11.64 5.22 -33.87
N ASN A 2 12.43 6.27 -33.66
CA ASN A 2 13.48 6.74 -34.57
C ASN A 2 14.55 5.65 -34.79
N GLN A 3 15.06 5.49 -36.02
CA GLN A 3 15.98 4.41 -36.39
C GLN A 3 17.24 4.40 -35.49
N THR A 4 17.73 5.58 -35.14
CA THR A 4 18.86 5.81 -34.21
C THR A 4 18.62 5.21 -32.83
N ILE A 5 17.40 5.32 -32.29
CA ILE A 5 17.04 4.79 -30.97
C ILE A 5 17.08 3.26 -30.99
N LYS A 6 16.61 2.63 -32.08
CA LYS A 6 16.69 1.17 -32.24
C LYS A 6 18.15 0.69 -32.28
N THR A 7 19.01 1.39 -33.02
CA THR A 7 20.44 1.02 -33.11
C THR A 7 21.15 1.17 -31.78
N THR A 8 20.93 2.26 -31.04
CA THR A 8 21.53 2.47 -29.71
C THR A 8 21.02 1.43 -28.70
N LEU A 9 19.72 1.11 -28.69
CA LEU A 9 19.17 0.05 -27.82
C LEU A 9 19.74 -1.32 -28.16
N SER A 10 19.89 -1.66 -29.44
CA SER A 10 20.47 -2.94 -29.86
C SER A 10 21.94 -3.08 -29.44
N ILE A 11 22.74 -2.00 -29.55
CA ILE A 11 24.14 -1.99 -29.11
C ILE A 11 24.24 -2.14 -27.58
N CYS A 12 23.38 -1.45 -26.82
CA CYS A 12 23.35 -1.58 -25.36
C CYS A 12 22.84 -2.95 -24.90
N LEU A 13 21.86 -3.54 -25.58
CA LEU A 13 21.38 -4.90 -25.33
C LEU A 13 22.47 -5.93 -25.64
N LEU A 14 23.23 -5.76 -26.73
CA LEU A 14 24.37 -6.60 -27.04
C LEU A 14 25.43 -6.53 -25.94
N ALA A 15 25.77 -5.32 -25.47
CA ALA A 15 26.74 -5.10 -24.41
C ALA A 15 26.28 -5.68 -23.05
N LEU A 16 24.99 -5.58 -22.71
CA LEU A 16 24.44 -6.24 -21.52
C LEU A 16 24.55 -7.77 -21.65
N TYR A 17 24.24 -8.32 -22.81
CA TYR A 17 24.30 -9.76 -23.06
C TYR A 17 25.73 -10.31 -22.93
N THR A 18 26.74 -9.59 -23.45
CA THR A 18 28.16 -9.97 -23.28
C THR A 18 28.65 -9.85 -21.84
N ILE A 19 28.17 -8.87 -21.07
CA ILE A 19 28.51 -8.73 -19.65
C ILE A 19 27.89 -9.86 -18.82
N THR A 20 26.65 -10.26 -19.11
CA THR A 20 25.97 -11.34 -18.38
C THR A 20 26.47 -12.74 -18.75
N ALA A 21 26.96 -12.95 -19.98
CA ALA A 21 27.43 -14.26 -20.45
C ALA A 21 28.89 -14.57 -20.07
N GLY A 22 29.69 -13.58 -19.68
CA GLY A 22 31.13 -13.73 -19.43
C GLY A 22 31.58 -13.60 -17.97
N CYS A 23 30.72 -13.19 -17.04
CA CYS A 23 31.10 -12.91 -15.66
C CYS A 23 30.39 -13.85 -14.67
N THR A 24 31.07 -14.93 -14.27
CA THR A 24 30.95 -15.49 -12.91
C THR A 24 31.59 -14.51 -11.92
N ALA A 25 31.03 -13.30 -11.81
CA ALA A 25 31.50 -12.31 -10.87
C ALA A 25 31.25 -12.84 -9.45
N LYS A 26 32.34 -13.09 -8.70
CA LYS A 26 32.24 -13.16 -7.23
C LYS A 26 31.44 -11.93 -6.78
N PRO A 27 30.50 -12.06 -5.82
CA PRO A 27 29.82 -10.91 -5.28
C PRO A 27 30.90 -9.97 -4.74
N VAL A 28 31.10 -8.85 -5.42
CA VAL A 28 31.88 -7.75 -4.88
C VAL A 28 31.24 -7.46 -3.54
N ALA A 29 32.03 -7.42 -2.46
CA ALA A 29 31.55 -6.96 -1.17
C ALA A 29 31.04 -5.53 -1.36
N GLU A 30 29.76 -5.41 -1.70
CA GLU A 30 29.10 -4.14 -1.93
C GLU A 30 29.19 -3.40 -0.60
N ARG A 31 29.88 -2.25 -0.59
CA ARG A 31 29.69 -1.26 0.46
C ARG A 31 28.18 -1.09 0.59
N GLU A 32 27.64 -1.43 1.76
CA GLU A 32 26.22 -1.34 2.06
C GLU A 32 25.71 -0.02 1.49
N PRO A 33 24.89 -0.05 0.43
CA PRO A 33 24.42 1.19 -0.16
C PRO A 33 23.64 1.91 0.93
N SER A 34 24.00 3.17 1.17
CA SER A 34 23.19 4.04 2.03
C SER A 34 21.77 4.01 1.50
N SER A 35 20.78 3.90 2.40
CA SER A 35 19.36 4.04 2.05
C SER A 35 19.21 5.22 1.08
N THR A 36 18.28 5.12 0.13
CA THR A 36 18.06 6.18 -0.88
C THR A 36 17.81 7.56 -0.23
N TYR A 37 17.43 7.56 1.06
CA TYR A 37 16.98 8.73 1.83
C TYR A 37 17.93 9.17 2.95
N GLY A 38 19.12 8.57 3.05
CA GLY A 38 20.02 8.72 4.21
C GLY A 38 19.42 8.12 5.50
N ARG A 39 20.26 7.75 6.48
CA ARG A 39 19.76 7.26 7.78
C ARG A 39 19.39 8.45 8.66
N ALA A 40 18.11 8.56 9.03
CA ALA A 40 17.67 9.54 10.02
C ALA A 40 18.37 9.30 11.37
N LYS A 41 18.88 10.38 11.99
CA LYS A 41 19.50 10.31 13.32
C LYS A 41 18.52 10.77 14.39
N LEU A 42 18.55 10.12 15.54
CA LEU A 42 17.65 10.42 16.67
C LEU A 42 17.82 11.81 17.26
N ASN A 43 19.01 12.39 17.12
CA ASN A 43 19.31 13.72 17.61
C ASN A 43 19.10 14.83 16.57
N GLU A 44 18.57 14.51 15.39
CA GLU A 44 18.36 15.49 14.32
C GLU A 44 16.86 15.62 14.02
N ALA A 45 16.38 16.86 13.97
CA ALA A 45 15.06 17.21 13.48
C ALA A 45 15.14 18.32 12.42
N TYR A 46 14.04 18.45 11.70
CA TYR A 46 13.82 19.27 10.53
C TYR A 46 12.39 19.80 10.54
N PHE A 47 12.24 21.11 10.44
CA PHE A 47 10.95 21.76 10.34
C PHE A 47 11.07 23.08 9.58
N PHE A 48 9.94 23.67 9.20
CA PHE A 48 9.95 24.90 8.41
C PHE A 48 10.46 26.08 9.23
N ASP A 49 11.41 26.81 8.65
CA ASP A 49 11.87 28.07 9.23
C ASP A 49 10.76 29.11 9.15
N LYS A 50 10.32 29.60 10.31
CA LYS A 50 9.30 30.66 10.41
C LYS A 50 9.65 31.91 9.59
N ALA A 51 10.93 32.20 9.38
CA ALA A 51 11.37 33.36 8.59
C ALA A 51 11.06 33.21 7.08
N THR A 52 10.84 31.98 6.61
CA THR A 52 10.68 31.67 5.18
C THR A 52 9.34 31.05 4.83
N ILE A 53 8.47 30.78 5.81
CA ILE A 53 7.16 30.14 5.61
C ILE A 53 6.23 30.91 4.65
N ASN A 54 6.44 32.21 4.51
CA ASN A 54 5.72 33.11 3.60
C ASN A 54 6.52 33.47 2.34
N ALA A 55 7.73 32.94 2.19
CA ALA A 55 8.56 33.16 1.01
C ALA A 55 8.20 32.16 -0.11
N ARG A 56 8.58 32.49 -1.35
CA ARG A 56 8.49 31.56 -2.49
C ARG A 56 9.32 30.29 -2.23
N GLU A 57 10.46 30.46 -1.57
CA GLU A 57 11.35 29.38 -1.16
C GLU A 57 11.23 29.15 0.34
N VAL A 58 10.54 28.07 0.72
CA VAL A 58 10.31 27.70 2.11
C VAL A 58 11.44 26.79 2.58
N LYS A 59 12.22 27.23 3.56
CA LYS A 59 13.40 26.49 4.05
C LYS A 59 13.03 25.48 5.12
N LEU A 60 13.56 24.27 5.00
CA LEU A 60 13.66 23.32 6.11
C LEU A 60 14.92 23.62 6.93
N ARG A 61 14.75 23.98 8.19
CA ARG A 61 15.84 24.20 9.15
C ARG A 61 16.17 22.90 9.86
N LYS A 62 17.46 22.63 10.06
CA LYS A 62 17.96 21.54 10.91
C LYS A 62 18.01 22.00 12.38
N PHE A 63 17.61 21.12 13.28
CA PHE A 63 17.63 21.28 14.73
C PHE A 63 18.42 20.12 15.36
N ASP A 64 19.31 20.42 16.31
CA ASP A 64 19.94 19.42 17.16
C ASP A 64 19.08 19.19 18.40
N LEU A 65 18.46 18.02 18.49
CA LEU A 65 17.58 17.68 19.59
C LEU A 65 18.32 17.49 20.92
N ASN A 66 19.66 17.38 20.92
CA ASN A 66 20.44 17.44 22.16
C ASN A 66 20.59 18.86 22.72
N ASN A 67 20.25 19.88 21.93
CA ASN A 67 20.31 21.28 22.32
C ASN A 67 18.92 21.78 22.71
N GLN A 68 18.77 22.15 23.99
CA GLN A 68 17.52 22.70 24.53
C GLN A 68 17.02 23.94 23.78
N ALA A 69 17.92 24.79 23.29
CA ALA A 69 17.55 25.99 22.53
C ALA A 69 16.91 25.62 21.19
N ASP A 70 17.40 24.56 20.53
CA ASP A 70 16.84 24.06 19.28
C ASP A 70 15.48 23.38 19.51
N ILE A 71 15.30 22.64 20.61
CA ILE A 71 13.98 22.08 20.97
C ILE A 71 12.95 23.21 21.24
N ASN A 72 13.38 24.31 21.89
CA ASN A 72 12.52 25.47 22.07
C ASN A 72 12.22 26.15 20.73
N GLN A 73 13.19 26.22 19.81
CA GLN A 73 13.01 26.87 18.52
C GLN A 73 12.08 26.09 17.60
N ILE A 74 12.18 24.76 17.53
CA ILE A 74 11.28 23.95 16.70
C ILE A 74 9.82 24.07 17.16
N GLU A 75 9.56 24.22 18.46
CA GLU A 75 8.22 24.49 18.98
C GLU A 75 7.69 25.86 18.56
N GLN A 76 8.53 26.90 18.61
CA GLN A 76 8.15 28.23 18.15
C GLN A 76 7.85 28.24 16.65
N ASP A 77 8.65 27.52 15.87
CA ASP A 77 8.49 27.42 14.42
C ASP A 77 7.20 26.64 14.06
N ALA A 78 6.88 25.58 14.82
CA ALA A 78 5.60 24.87 14.72
C ALA A 78 4.40 25.77 15.09
N LYS A 79 4.49 26.56 16.15
CA LYS A 79 3.44 27.54 16.52
C LYS A 79 3.27 28.62 15.45
N ALA A 80 4.36 29.14 14.90
CA ALA A 80 4.33 30.11 13.82
C ALA A 80 3.67 29.52 12.56
N PHE A 81 3.98 28.26 12.23
CA PHE A 81 3.31 27.52 11.17
C PHE A 81 1.80 27.45 11.40
N LEU A 82 1.36 27.05 12.58
CA LEU A 82 -0.07 26.92 12.90
C LEU A 82 -0.81 28.27 12.84
N ALA A 83 -0.17 29.35 13.28
CA ALA A 83 -0.74 30.69 13.21
C ALA A 83 -0.95 31.14 11.76
N GLU A 84 0.05 30.93 10.90
CA GLU A 84 -0.05 31.24 9.47
C GLU A 84 -1.05 30.31 8.77
N TYR A 85 -1.08 29.01 9.11
CA TYR A 85 -2.06 28.04 8.58
C TYR A 85 -3.50 28.52 8.82
N LYS A 86 -3.79 28.94 10.05
CA LYS A 86 -5.10 29.49 10.42
C LYS A 86 -5.44 30.74 9.60
N LYS A 87 -4.50 31.68 9.49
CA LYS A 87 -4.67 32.91 8.71
C LYS A 87 -5.03 32.61 7.25
N ARG A 88 -4.33 31.67 6.61
CA ARG A 88 -4.57 31.32 5.20
C ARG A 88 -5.84 30.50 4.98
N LYS A 89 -6.22 29.65 5.92
CA LYS A 89 -7.49 28.91 5.85
C LYS A 89 -8.70 29.85 5.89
N ASP A 90 -8.59 30.94 6.62
CA ASP A 90 -9.67 31.91 6.83
C ASP A 90 -9.69 33.04 5.77
N SER A 91 -8.79 33.02 4.77
CA SER A 91 -8.68 34.06 3.76
C SER A 91 -8.60 33.49 2.33
N ASP A 92 -9.14 34.23 1.36
CA ASP A 92 -8.95 33.97 -0.09
C ASP A 92 -7.52 34.35 -0.51
N PHE A 93 -6.51 33.76 0.13
CA PHE A 93 -5.13 34.06 -0.19
C PHE A 93 -4.84 33.58 -1.61
N PRO A 94 -4.32 34.44 -2.50
CA PRO A 94 -3.92 34.01 -3.83
C PRO A 94 -2.86 32.90 -3.69
N GLU A 95 -3.05 31.78 -4.39
CA GLU A 95 -2.10 30.67 -4.42
C GLU A 95 -0.78 31.14 -5.04
N THR A 96 0.11 31.71 -4.23
CA THR A 96 1.51 31.87 -4.62
C THR A 96 2.16 30.50 -4.60
N GLU A 97 2.70 30.05 -5.72
CA GLU A 97 3.46 28.81 -5.75
C GLU A 97 4.69 28.92 -4.86
N GLN A 98 4.70 28.11 -3.79
CA GLN A 98 5.81 27.97 -2.89
C GLN A 98 6.51 26.64 -3.14
N TYR A 99 7.81 26.59 -2.85
CA TYR A 99 8.66 25.43 -3.09
C TYR A 99 9.53 25.19 -1.85
N VAL A 100 9.70 23.93 -1.46
CA VAL A 100 10.58 23.60 -0.33
C VAL A 100 12.03 23.57 -0.80
N VAL A 101 12.90 24.24 -0.04
CA VAL A 101 14.35 24.29 -0.28
C VAL A 101 15.13 23.82 0.97
N GLY A 102 16.27 23.17 0.75
CA GLY A 102 17.14 22.64 1.82
C GLY A 102 17.12 21.12 1.93
N LEU A 103 18.14 20.58 2.62
CA LEU A 103 18.39 19.14 2.87
C LEU A 103 18.54 18.25 1.65
N GLU A 104 19.70 18.27 0.99
CA GLU A 104 20.07 17.31 -0.07
C GLU A 104 19.00 17.09 -1.17
N ALA A 105 17.94 17.90 -1.21
CA ALA A 105 16.84 17.85 -2.13
C ALA A 105 17.41 18.31 -3.47
N LYS A 106 18.01 17.35 -4.18
CA LYS A 106 18.37 17.53 -5.58
C LYS A 106 17.06 17.82 -6.30
N GLU A 107 17.08 18.88 -7.09
CA GLU A 107 15.98 19.24 -7.97
C GLU A 107 15.33 18.00 -8.63
N PRO A 108 14.00 18.02 -8.81
CA PRO A 108 13.14 19.20 -8.76
C PRO A 108 12.51 19.46 -7.38
N PHE A 109 12.40 20.76 -7.05
CA PHE A 109 11.71 21.27 -5.88
C PHE A 109 10.26 20.76 -5.82
N ASN A 110 9.88 20.08 -4.74
CA ASN A 110 8.47 19.72 -4.55
C ASN A 110 7.66 20.96 -4.14
N LYS A 111 6.50 21.14 -4.79
CA LYS A 111 5.55 22.22 -4.50
C LYS A 111 5.16 22.13 -3.03
N PHE A 112 5.38 23.22 -2.30
CA PHE A 112 4.92 23.37 -0.94
C PHE A 112 3.44 23.72 -0.96
N ASP A 113 2.62 22.79 -0.48
CA ASP A 113 1.19 23.02 -0.29
C ASP A 113 0.91 23.24 1.20
N PHE A 114 0.77 24.51 1.54
CA PHE A 114 0.49 24.97 2.89
C PHE A 114 -0.86 24.48 3.44
N THR A 115 -1.77 24.07 2.57
CA THR A 115 -3.12 23.64 2.95
C THR A 115 -3.20 22.15 3.28
N THR A 116 -2.10 21.41 3.11
CA THR A 116 -2.03 19.99 3.45
C THR A 116 -2.29 19.77 4.94
N GLY A 117 -3.33 18.99 5.24
CA GLY A 117 -3.71 18.67 6.63
C GLY A 117 -2.57 18.04 7.42
N GLY A 118 -1.77 17.17 6.79
CA GLY A 118 -0.69 16.46 7.47
C GLY A 118 0.40 17.36 8.05
N LEU A 119 0.73 18.50 7.42
CA LEU A 119 1.71 19.44 7.99
C LEU A 119 1.16 20.17 9.21
N LYS A 120 -0.10 20.59 9.14
CA LYS A 120 -0.82 21.16 10.28
C LYS A 120 -0.84 20.16 11.43
N ASP A 121 -1.20 18.91 11.17
CA ASP A 121 -1.30 17.88 12.20
C ASP A 121 0.07 17.51 12.79
N ALA A 122 1.13 17.52 11.97
CA ALA A 122 2.51 17.37 12.42
C ALA A 122 2.95 18.53 13.33
N ALA A 123 2.63 19.77 12.98
CA ALA A 123 2.92 20.94 13.81
C ALA A 123 2.17 20.91 15.14
N GLU A 124 0.87 20.56 15.12
CA GLU A 124 0.07 20.36 16.34
C GLU A 124 0.69 19.29 17.24
N TYR A 125 1.12 18.16 16.65
CA TYR A 125 1.72 17.06 17.40
C TYR A 125 3.06 17.45 18.03
N ILE A 126 3.94 18.17 17.31
CA ILE A 126 5.21 18.69 17.86
C ILE A 126 4.94 19.58 19.09
N VAL A 127 3.99 20.51 18.99
CA VAL A 127 3.60 21.39 20.10
C VAL A 127 3.01 20.59 21.28
N GLU A 128 2.18 19.58 21.00
CA GLU A 128 1.65 18.68 22.03
C GLU A 128 2.76 17.93 22.78
N VAL A 129 3.70 17.30 22.05
CA VAL A 129 4.84 16.58 22.64
C VAL A 129 5.70 17.51 23.50
N TYR A 130 6.03 18.70 23.00
CA TYR A 130 6.79 19.69 23.76
C TYR A 130 6.10 20.05 25.07
N ASN A 131 4.79 20.30 25.04
CA ASN A 131 4.02 20.65 26.22
C ASN A 131 3.94 19.50 27.24
N ARG A 132 3.78 18.26 26.77
CA ARG A 132 3.79 17.05 27.63
C ARG A 132 5.12 16.89 28.34
N TRP A 133 6.22 17.09 27.61
CA TRP A 133 7.56 17.08 28.18
C TRP A 133 7.76 18.20 29.23
N ARG A 134 7.34 19.43 28.92
CA ARG A 134 7.43 20.57 29.86
C ARG A 134 6.64 20.35 31.15
N ARG A 135 5.55 19.58 31.09
CA ARG A 135 4.75 19.17 32.26
C ARG A 135 5.31 17.94 32.98
N GLY A 136 6.38 17.32 32.47
CA GLY A 136 6.97 16.11 33.04
C GLY A 136 6.16 14.83 32.78
N GLU A 137 5.22 14.85 31.83
CA GLU A 137 4.38 13.68 31.50
C GLU A 137 5.13 12.63 30.67
N ILE A 138 6.18 13.05 29.97
CA ILE A 138 7.10 12.20 29.21
C ILE A 138 8.54 12.62 29.46
N LYS A 139 9.47 11.69 29.29
CA LYS A 139 10.90 11.93 29.41
C LYS A 139 11.43 12.69 28.18
N VAL A 140 12.60 13.32 28.34
CA VAL A 140 13.23 14.11 27.26
C VAL A 140 13.60 13.25 26.06
N ASP A 141 14.11 12.03 26.28
CA ASP A 141 14.46 11.07 25.22
C ASP A 141 13.23 10.61 24.43
N GLU A 142 12.11 10.35 25.12
CA GLU A 142 10.82 10.06 24.46
C GLU A 142 10.34 11.26 23.61
N ALA A 143 10.45 12.48 24.13
CA ALA A 143 10.06 13.69 23.41
C ALA A 143 10.93 13.93 22.17
N GLN A 144 12.26 13.81 22.30
CA GLN A 144 13.22 13.90 21.20
C GLN A 144 12.90 12.84 20.12
N TYR A 145 12.66 11.59 20.54
CA TYR A 145 12.32 10.49 19.63
C TYR A 145 11.06 10.79 18.82
N GLN A 146 9.98 11.24 19.47
CA GLN A 146 8.72 11.55 18.80
C GLN A 146 8.85 12.77 17.87
N ILE A 147 9.57 13.82 18.27
CA ILE A 147 9.83 14.99 17.42
C ILE A 147 10.65 14.59 16.18
N ALA A 148 11.68 13.76 16.35
CA ALA A 148 12.49 13.26 15.24
C ALA A 148 11.66 12.47 14.23
N GLN A 149 10.77 11.58 14.69
CA GLN A 149 9.86 10.81 13.83
C GLN A 149 8.94 11.72 13.01
N VAL A 150 8.26 12.65 13.66
CA VAL A 150 7.29 13.55 13.03
C VAL A 150 7.99 14.45 12.02
N SER A 151 9.14 14.99 12.41
CA SER A 151 10.00 15.76 11.53
C SER A 151 10.42 14.96 10.29
N ARG A 152 10.81 13.71 10.47
CA ARG A 152 11.21 12.85 9.35
C ARG A 152 10.04 12.61 8.41
N ALA A 153 8.84 12.35 8.92
CA ALA A 153 7.63 12.23 8.10
C ALA A 153 7.35 13.53 7.30
N VAL A 154 7.55 14.71 7.92
CA VAL A 154 7.46 16.01 7.22
C VAL A 154 8.46 16.09 6.06
N VAL A 155 9.73 15.71 6.28
CA VAL A 155 10.74 15.70 5.21
C VAL A 155 10.34 14.74 4.08
N LEU A 156 9.87 13.53 4.43
CA LEU A 156 9.53 12.50 3.45
C LEU A 156 8.35 12.87 2.54
N ASN A 157 7.46 13.79 2.96
CA ASN A 157 6.40 14.37 2.11
C ASN A 157 6.96 15.15 0.90
N TYR A 158 8.18 15.67 1.00
CA TYR A 158 8.84 16.45 -0.05
C TYR A 158 9.92 15.65 -0.78
N ILE A 159 9.92 14.34 -0.60
CA ILE A 159 10.71 13.45 -1.43
C ILE A 159 9.73 12.75 -2.36
N GLU A 160 10.04 12.72 -3.66
CA GLU A 160 9.18 12.07 -4.64
C GLU A 160 8.80 10.65 -4.16
N PRO A 161 7.52 10.28 -4.31
CA PRO A 161 7.01 9.02 -3.79
C PRO A 161 7.72 7.84 -4.45
N VAL A 162 7.71 7.83 -5.79
CA VAL A 162 8.42 6.85 -6.59
C VAL A 162 9.59 7.54 -7.25
N LYS A 163 10.76 6.91 -7.21
CA LYS A 163 11.89 7.32 -8.05
C LYS A 163 11.44 7.33 -9.50
N ASN A 164 11.13 8.50 -10.01
CA ASN A 164 10.61 8.66 -11.36
C ASN A 164 11.76 8.79 -12.37
N HIS A 165 13.00 8.91 -11.89
CA HIS A 165 14.19 9.11 -12.69
C HIS A 165 15.09 7.87 -12.69
N TYR A 166 15.25 7.25 -13.86
CA TYR A 166 16.13 6.09 -14.04
C TYR A 166 17.28 6.45 -14.99
N GLU A 167 18.50 6.47 -14.46
CA GLU A 167 19.70 6.49 -15.31
C GLU A 167 19.92 5.09 -15.90
N PHE A 168 19.95 5.01 -17.23
CA PHE A 168 20.09 3.76 -17.97
C PHE A 168 21.32 2.94 -17.57
N PHE A 169 22.46 3.59 -17.29
CA PHE A 169 23.67 2.88 -16.85
C PHE A 169 23.59 2.31 -15.43
N LYS A 170 22.64 2.78 -14.61
CA LYS A 170 22.32 2.18 -13.31
C LYS A 170 21.29 1.06 -13.42
N PHE A 171 20.72 0.84 -14.61
CA PHE A 171 19.72 -0.21 -14.85
C PHE A 171 20.19 -1.61 -14.45
N PRO A 172 21.44 -2.04 -14.70
CA PRO A 172 21.91 -3.35 -14.22
C PRO A 172 21.86 -3.48 -12.69
N VAL A 173 22.17 -2.41 -11.95
CA VAL A 173 22.09 -2.37 -10.48
C VAL A 173 20.63 -2.35 -10.01
N TYR A 174 19.75 -1.62 -10.69
CA TYR A 174 18.32 -1.66 -10.39
C TYR A 174 17.74 -3.05 -10.67
N LEU A 175 18.14 -3.68 -11.77
CA LEU A 175 17.70 -5.01 -12.17
C LEU A 175 18.22 -6.06 -11.20
N SER A 176 19.49 -6.00 -10.77
CA SER A 176 20.02 -6.95 -9.78
C SER A 176 19.29 -6.84 -8.45
N ARG A 177 18.96 -5.63 -7.98
CA ARG A 177 18.15 -5.40 -6.77
C ARG A 177 16.71 -5.91 -6.92
N PHE A 178 16.13 -5.68 -8.08
CA PHE A 178 14.79 -6.15 -8.38
C PHE A 178 14.70 -7.67 -8.51
N LEU A 179 15.79 -8.30 -8.93
CA LEU A 179 15.95 -9.75 -8.95
C LEU A 179 16.40 -10.32 -7.59
N SER A 180 16.92 -9.48 -6.68
CA SER A 180 17.28 -9.92 -5.35
C SER A 180 16.00 -10.11 -4.52
N THR A 181 15.65 -11.37 -4.33
CA THR A 181 14.61 -11.77 -3.39
C THR A 181 15.10 -11.62 -1.95
N PRO A 182 14.30 -11.01 -1.06
CA PRO A 182 14.58 -11.01 0.37
C PRO A 182 14.81 -12.42 0.88
N SER A 183 15.68 -12.55 1.88
CA SER A 183 16.02 -13.86 2.42
C SER A 183 16.16 -13.83 3.92
N VAL A 184 15.74 -14.92 4.53
CA VAL A 184 15.85 -15.20 5.95
C VAL A 184 17.20 -15.88 6.20
N SER A 185 17.92 -15.44 7.24
CA SER A 185 19.20 -16.01 7.68
C SER A 185 19.18 -16.32 9.18
N GLU A 186 19.85 -17.40 9.58
CA GLU A 186 20.02 -17.81 10.98
C GLU A 186 21.06 -16.93 11.73
N ASN A 187 22.05 -16.38 11.02
CA ASN A 187 23.26 -15.81 11.62
C ASN A 187 23.25 -14.27 11.76
N TYR A 188 22.11 -13.60 11.52
CA TYR A 188 22.04 -12.15 11.70
C TYR A 188 22.04 -11.76 13.19
N LYS A 189 23.20 -11.32 13.69
CA LYS A 189 23.48 -10.99 15.12
C LYS A 189 22.91 -9.66 15.62
N GLY A 190 21.94 -9.05 14.94
CA GLY A 190 21.30 -7.83 15.45
C GLY A 190 20.58 -8.11 16.78
N GLN A 191 20.69 -7.22 17.76
CA GLN A 191 19.86 -7.28 18.97
C GLN A 191 18.58 -6.47 18.75
N ASP A 192 17.45 -7.00 19.19
CA ASP A 192 16.20 -6.23 19.19
C ASP A 192 16.30 -5.18 20.32
N PRO A 193 16.10 -3.89 20.02
CA PRO A 193 16.25 -2.85 21.02
C PRO A 193 15.11 -2.91 22.04
N ASP A 194 15.40 -2.76 23.33
CA ASP A 194 14.38 -2.67 24.39
C ASP A 194 13.73 -1.28 24.43
N LEU A 195 13.02 -0.94 23.37
CA LEU A 195 12.29 0.32 23.24
C LEU A 195 10.78 0.04 23.23
N LYS A 196 10.24 -0.16 24.42
CA LYS A 196 8.81 -0.49 24.64
C LYS A 196 7.85 0.47 23.92
N TYR A 197 8.16 1.77 23.89
CA TYR A 197 7.31 2.78 23.25
C TYR A 197 7.23 2.62 21.73
N VAL A 198 8.28 2.12 21.08
CA VAL A 198 8.31 1.92 19.63
C VAL A 198 7.48 0.71 19.22
N ARG A 199 7.48 -0.35 20.05
CA ARG A 199 6.69 -1.56 19.78
C ARG A 199 5.19 -1.24 19.68
N ASP A 200 4.68 -0.43 20.61
CA ASP A 200 3.28 -0.02 20.66
C ASP A 200 2.89 0.92 19.48
N GLU A 201 3.86 1.55 18.82
CA GLU A 201 3.65 2.35 17.59
C GLU A 201 3.36 1.45 16.38
N VAL A 202 4.06 0.31 16.29
CA VAL A 202 4.01 -0.60 15.13
C VAL A 202 2.88 -1.62 15.24
N TYR A 203 2.68 -2.15 16.44
CA TYR A 203 1.98 -3.40 16.64
C TYR A 203 1.22 -3.43 17.96
N GLN A 204 0.00 -3.96 17.93
CA GLN A 204 -0.83 -4.20 19.11
C GLN A 204 -1.18 -5.68 19.21
N GLU A 205 -0.84 -6.31 20.33
CA GLU A 205 -1.20 -7.70 20.55
C GLU A 205 -2.72 -7.87 20.57
N LYS A 206 -3.22 -8.86 19.82
CA LYS A 206 -4.63 -9.21 19.74
C LYS A 206 -4.82 -10.70 19.90
N ASP A 207 -5.95 -11.08 20.47
CA ASP A 207 -6.41 -12.47 20.44
C ASP A 207 -7.04 -12.74 19.06
N ILE A 208 -6.20 -13.14 18.10
CA ILE A 208 -6.57 -13.35 16.70
C ILE A 208 -7.69 -14.39 16.57
N SER A 209 -7.73 -15.38 17.47
CA SER A 209 -8.73 -16.45 17.46
C SER A 209 -10.16 -15.96 17.70
N LYS A 210 -10.31 -14.79 18.35
CA LYS A 210 -11.61 -14.19 18.67
C LYS A 210 -12.09 -13.16 17.66
N ILE A 211 -11.29 -12.84 16.64
CA ILE A 211 -11.64 -11.82 15.65
C ILE A 211 -12.62 -12.40 14.63
N ASP A 212 -13.73 -11.69 14.42
CA ASP A 212 -14.66 -11.98 13.32
C ASP A 212 -14.20 -11.20 12.08
N PHE A 213 -13.58 -11.91 11.13
CA PHE A 213 -13.02 -11.33 9.91
C PHE A 213 -14.06 -10.74 8.95
N HIS A 214 -15.34 -10.78 9.32
CA HIS A 214 -16.43 -10.19 8.58
C HIS A 214 -17.13 -9.10 9.38
N GLN A 215 -17.60 -9.39 10.60
CA GLN A 215 -18.37 -8.40 11.37
C GLN A 215 -17.51 -7.24 11.87
N ASP A 216 -16.29 -7.51 12.34
CA ASP A 216 -15.42 -6.48 12.93
C ASP A 216 -14.93 -5.45 11.89
N TYR A 217 -15.09 -5.78 10.60
CA TYR A 217 -14.59 -4.99 9.49
C TYR A 217 -15.69 -4.42 8.61
N ARG A 218 -16.95 -4.85 8.76
CA ARG A 218 -18.08 -4.26 8.05
C ARG A 218 -18.30 -2.82 8.48
N PHE A 219 -18.62 -1.97 7.52
CA PHE A 219 -19.17 -0.67 7.88
C PHE A 219 -20.59 -0.88 8.45
N LYS A 220 -20.80 -0.48 9.70
CA LYS A 220 -22.12 -0.49 10.32
C LYS A 220 -22.99 0.55 9.61
N ASP A 221 -24.21 0.16 9.26
CA ASP A 221 -25.28 1.07 8.79
C ASP A 221 -25.01 1.84 7.49
N VAL A 222 -24.15 1.34 6.61
CA VAL A 222 -23.88 2.00 5.32
C VAL A 222 -24.79 1.45 4.24
N ASN A 223 -25.75 2.28 3.83
CA ASN A 223 -26.48 2.04 2.59
C ASN A 223 -25.80 2.78 1.43
N VAL A 224 -24.95 2.06 0.70
CA VAL A 224 -24.31 2.57 -0.53
C VAL A 224 -25.21 2.47 -1.76
N THR A 225 -26.43 1.93 -1.60
CA THR A 225 -27.39 1.70 -2.69
C THR A 225 -28.48 2.77 -2.78
N ASP A 226 -28.61 3.63 -1.76
CA ASP A 226 -29.64 4.68 -1.67
C ASP A 226 -29.18 6.05 -2.21
N GLY A 227 -28.09 6.11 -2.99
CA GLY A 227 -27.62 7.33 -3.62
C GLY A 227 -26.73 8.19 -2.73
N CYS A 228 -25.43 7.95 -2.78
CA CYS A 228 -24.43 8.76 -2.12
C CYS A 228 -24.18 10.08 -2.88
N LYS A 229 -23.74 11.13 -2.18
CA LYS A 229 -23.38 12.41 -2.78
C LYS A 229 -21.90 12.42 -3.18
N TYR A 230 -21.59 12.84 -4.40
CA TYR A 230 -20.21 13.12 -4.80
C TYR A 230 -19.65 14.35 -4.06
N LEU A 231 -18.38 14.28 -3.62
CA LEU A 231 -17.70 15.39 -2.98
C LEU A 231 -16.60 16.00 -3.85
N LYS A 232 -15.61 15.17 -4.23
CA LYS A 232 -14.43 15.60 -5.00
C LYS A 232 -13.65 14.43 -5.55
N ALA A 233 -12.95 14.65 -6.66
CA ALA A 233 -12.06 13.65 -7.25
C ALA A 233 -10.80 13.39 -6.42
N LYS A 234 -10.20 12.21 -6.63
CA LYS A 234 -8.84 11.93 -6.17
C LYS A 234 -7.84 12.76 -6.99
N ARG A 235 -7.13 13.67 -6.30
CA ARG A 235 -6.08 14.52 -6.90
C ARG A 235 -4.65 14.08 -6.61
N GLY A 236 -4.46 13.17 -5.64
CA GLY A 236 -3.14 12.67 -5.27
C GLY A 236 -2.55 11.70 -6.30
N PHE A 237 -1.39 11.13 -5.95
CA PHE A 237 -0.71 10.11 -6.73
C PHE A 237 -1.45 8.76 -6.73
N GLY A 238 -1.11 7.90 -7.69
CA GLY A 238 -1.59 6.51 -7.79
C GLY A 238 -2.16 6.15 -9.16
N VAL A 239 -2.15 4.86 -9.48
CA VAL A 239 -2.52 4.32 -10.80
C VAL A 239 -4.01 4.17 -11.02
N HIS A 240 -4.81 4.08 -9.95
CA HIS A 240 -6.26 3.87 -10.05
C HIS A 240 -7.07 5.12 -9.73
N ALA A 241 -8.14 5.31 -10.51
CA ALA A 241 -9.13 6.35 -10.29
C ALA A 241 -9.90 6.13 -8.99
N GLY A 242 -10.48 7.23 -8.50
CA GLY A 242 -11.27 7.24 -7.28
C GLY A 242 -11.76 8.63 -6.96
N PHE A 243 -12.68 8.73 -6.02
CA PHE A 243 -13.22 9.99 -5.56
C PHE A 243 -13.72 9.88 -4.11
N GLN A 244 -14.18 10.99 -3.55
CA GLN A 244 -14.81 11.02 -2.25
C GLN A 244 -16.33 11.13 -2.41
N ILE A 245 -17.05 10.37 -1.61
CA ILE A 245 -18.52 10.40 -1.52
C ILE A 245 -18.97 10.55 -0.08
N THR A 246 -20.17 11.08 0.12
CA THR A 246 -20.87 11.02 1.41
C THR A 246 -22.09 10.12 1.25
N CYS A 247 -22.18 9.07 2.07
CA CYS A 247 -23.37 8.23 2.17
C CYS A 247 -23.99 8.46 3.55
N GLY A 248 -25.20 9.03 3.60
CA GLY A 248 -25.77 9.50 4.86
C GLY A 248 -24.94 10.61 5.50
N LYS A 249 -24.31 10.33 6.65
CA LYS A 249 -23.46 11.27 7.40
C LYS A 249 -21.97 10.94 7.32
N THR A 250 -21.59 9.94 6.54
CA THR A 250 -20.24 9.39 6.56
C THR A 250 -19.57 9.55 5.22
N ASP A 251 -18.33 10.05 5.25
CA ASP A 251 -17.50 10.23 4.07
C ASP A 251 -16.66 8.97 3.79
N TYR A 252 -16.63 8.58 2.53
CA TYR A 252 -15.85 7.46 2.03
C TYR A 252 -14.94 7.90 0.89
N LYS A 253 -13.78 7.24 0.78
CA LYS A 253 -12.95 7.24 -0.42
C LYS A 253 -13.32 6.00 -1.24
N ILE A 254 -13.85 6.19 -2.44
CA ILE A 254 -14.06 5.10 -3.40
C ILE A 254 -12.79 4.92 -4.23
N LYS A 255 -12.33 3.67 -4.37
CA LYS A 255 -11.25 3.28 -5.28
C LYS A 255 -11.76 2.21 -6.26
N PHE A 256 -11.38 2.37 -7.53
CA PHE A 256 -11.63 1.40 -8.58
C PHE A 256 -10.36 0.62 -8.95
N GLY A 257 -10.48 -0.33 -9.88
CA GLY A 257 -9.34 -1.07 -10.43
C GLY A 257 -9.33 -2.55 -10.06
N ASN A 258 -8.24 -3.21 -10.45
CA ASN A 258 -8.07 -4.66 -10.31
C ASN A 258 -7.75 -5.09 -8.87
N GLU A 259 -7.33 -4.15 -8.02
CA GLU A 259 -6.99 -4.37 -6.61
C GLU A 259 -8.20 -4.38 -5.67
N ARG A 260 -9.42 -4.44 -6.24
CA ARG A 260 -10.68 -4.32 -5.50
C ARG A 260 -10.95 -5.43 -4.49
N TYR A 261 -10.29 -6.59 -4.60
CA TYR A 261 -10.46 -7.71 -3.67
C TYR A 261 -9.30 -7.83 -2.68
N SER A 262 -8.07 -7.63 -3.15
CA SER A 262 -6.83 -7.76 -2.38
C SER A 262 -6.71 -6.71 -1.28
N GLY A 263 -7.11 -5.45 -1.54
CA GLY A 263 -7.11 -4.41 -0.50
C GLY A 263 -7.97 -4.77 0.71
N PRO A 264 -9.28 -5.05 0.53
CA PRO A 264 -10.16 -5.49 1.61
C PRO A 264 -9.65 -6.76 2.32
N PHE A 265 -9.04 -7.70 1.62
CA PHE A 265 -8.48 -8.89 2.27
C PHE A 265 -7.26 -8.53 3.13
N ASN A 266 -6.25 -7.88 2.54
CA ASN A 266 -5.00 -7.57 3.22
C ASN A 266 -5.20 -6.68 4.45
N THR A 267 -6.00 -5.63 4.34
CA THR A 267 -6.28 -4.73 5.47
C THR A 267 -6.93 -5.47 6.64
N ARG A 268 -7.81 -6.45 6.39
CA ARG A 268 -8.39 -7.30 7.44
C ARG A 268 -7.35 -8.19 8.09
N ILE A 269 -6.51 -8.86 7.31
CA ILE A 269 -5.39 -9.67 7.84
C ILE A 269 -4.49 -8.78 8.70
N TYR A 270 -4.05 -7.64 8.17
CA TYR A 270 -3.06 -6.78 8.83
C TYR A 270 -3.60 -6.27 10.17
N ARG A 271 -4.85 -5.80 10.18
CA ARG A 271 -5.54 -5.37 11.40
C ARG A 271 -5.77 -6.52 12.38
N ALA A 272 -6.09 -7.72 11.91
CA ALA A 272 -6.28 -8.88 12.77
C ALA A 272 -4.97 -9.25 13.48
N LEU A 273 -3.86 -9.16 12.74
CA LEU A 273 -2.51 -9.35 13.26
C LEU A 273 -2.02 -8.18 14.12
N GLY A 274 -2.81 -7.14 14.38
CA GLY A 274 -2.41 -6.05 15.27
C GLY A 274 -1.69 -4.88 14.61
N LEU A 275 -1.53 -4.89 13.29
CA LEU A 275 -1.00 -3.75 12.54
C LEU A 275 -2.09 -2.68 12.35
N VAL A 276 -1.68 -1.43 12.15
CA VAL A 276 -2.62 -0.36 11.80
C VAL A 276 -2.80 -0.34 10.28
N ALA A 277 -4.04 -0.51 9.82
CA ALA A 277 -4.40 -0.39 8.40
C ALA A 277 -5.84 0.14 8.31
N PRO A 278 -6.24 0.78 7.20
CA PRO A 278 -7.55 1.40 7.12
C PRO A 278 -8.68 0.36 7.06
N HIS A 279 -9.88 0.73 7.53
CA HIS A 279 -11.08 -0.04 7.25
C HIS A 279 -11.45 0.10 5.77
N LEU A 280 -11.21 -0.97 5.02
CA LEU A 280 -11.43 -1.06 3.59
C LEU A 280 -12.39 -2.21 3.29
N ASN A 281 -13.50 -1.92 2.63
CA ASN A 281 -14.53 -2.90 2.30
C ASN A 281 -14.79 -2.95 0.80
N TYR A 282 -15.16 -4.15 0.34
CA TYR A 282 -15.63 -4.39 -1.01
C TYR A 282 -17.14 -4.11 -1.12
N PHE A 283 -17.55 -3.57 -2.26
CA PHE A 283 -18.96 -3.43 -2.62
C PHE A 283 -19.16 -3.83 -4.08
N ASP A 284 -20.17 -4.67 -4.35
CA ASP A 284 -20.52 -5.07 -5.73
C ASP A 284 -21.04 -3.89 -6.54
N ASN A 285 -21.80 -3.00 -5.89
CA ASN A 285 -22.29 -1.79 -6.52
C ASN A 285 -22.26 -0.61 -5.54
N VAL A 286 -21.97 0.58 -6.05
CA VAL A 286 -22.10 1.84 -5.31
C VAL A 286 -22.95 2.80 -6.13
N VAL A 287 -24.04 3.29 -5.55
CA VAL A 287 -24.96 4.21 -6.20
C VAL A 287 -24.61 5.63 -5.77
N VAL A 288 -24.35 6.50 -6.74
CA VAL A 288 -23.97 7.91 -6.52
C VAL A 288 -24.98 8.79 -7.26
N ASN A 289 -25.55 9.78 -6.57
CA ASN A 289 -26.43 10.76 -7.21
C ASN A 289 -25.70 11.45 -8.35
N TYR A 290 -26.42 11.72 -9.44
CA TYR A 290 -25.82 12.31 -10.62
C TYR A 290 -25.21 13.67 -10.28
N ASP A 291 -23.90 13.77 -10.48
CA ASP A 291 -23.13 15.00 -10.50
C ASP A 291 -22.16 14.88 -11.67
N ARG A 292 -22.25 15.79 -12.64
CA ARG A 292 -21.40 15.80 -13.84
C ARG A 292 -19.91 15.73 -13.48
N LYS A 293 -19.51 16.31 -12.33
CA LYS A 293 -18.12 16.30 -11.84
C LYS A 293 -17.54 14.91 -11.66
N VAL A 294 -18.38 13.91 -11.41
CA VAL A 294 -17.96 12.50 -11.35
C VAL A 294 -17.24 12.08 -12.63
N ILE A 295 -17.71 12.55 -13.80
CA ILE A 295 -17.13 12.22 -15.10
C ILE A 295 -16.01 13.21 -15.44
N THR A 296 -16.26 14.52 -15.30
CA THR A 296 -15.31 15.55 -15.76
C THR A 296 -14.05 15.61 -14.89
N GLU A 297 -14.13 15.20 -13.62
CA GLU A 297 -12.99 15.14 -12.71
C GLU A 297 -12.44 13.71 -12.51
N PHE A 298 -12.94 12.70 -13.23
CA PHE A 298 -12.58 11.29 -13.00
C PHE A 298 -11.06 11.03 -13.11
N ASN A 299 -10.41 11.76 -14.03
CA ASN A 299 -8.97 11.69 -14.31
C ASN A 299 -8.17 12.85 -13.70
N SER A 300 -8.66 13.54 -12.66
CA SER A 300 -7.98 14.69 -12.02
C SER A 300 -6.77 14.32 -11.13
N ARG A 301 -6.19 13.13 -11.31
CA ARG A 301 -4.99 12.69 -10.56
C ARG A 301 -3.76 13.49 -10.98
N ALA A 302 -2.85 13.71 -10.04
CA ALA A 302 -1.56 14.34 -10.35
C ALA A 302 -0.73 13.42 -11.27
N PRO A 303 -0.25 13.89 -12.44
CA PRO A 303 0.45 13.05 -13.39
C PRO A 303 1.72 12.45 -12.76
N THR A 304 1.94 11.16 -13.00
CA THR A 304 3.19 10.48 -12.60
C THR A 304 3.97 10.08 -13.85
N ASN A 305 5.14 10.68 -14.05
CA ASN A 305 5.95 10.51 -15.25
C ASN A 305 7.25 9.78 -14.95
N ILE A 306 7.51 8.61 -15.55
CA ILE A 306 8.83 7.98 -15.53
C ILE A 306 9.72 8.66 -16.56
N LYS A 307 10.82 9.25 -16.11
CA LYS A 307 11.89 9.83 -16.90
C LYS A 307 13.08 8.86 -16.93
N ILE A 308 13.42 8.36 -18.11
CA ILE A 308 14.63 7.55 -18.33
C ILE A 308 15.69 8.44 -18.95
N THR A 309 16.88 8.48 -18.35
CA THR A 309 18.01 9.30 -18.80
C THR A 309 19.25 8.48 -19.15
N VAL A 310 20.08 9.01 -20.04
CA VAL A 310 21.43 8.52 -20.36
C VAL A 310 22.39 9.69 -20.13
N VAL A 311 23.32 9.58 -19.19
CA VAL A 311 24.23 10.67 -18.77
C VAL A 311 23.44 11.98 -18.50
N ALA A 312 22.41 11.91 -17.65
CA ALA A 312 21.48 13.00 -17.32
C ALA A 312 20.61 13.55 -18.47
N VAL A 313 20.80 13.11 -19.72
CA VAL A 313 19.96 13.50 -20.86
C VAL A 313 18.70 12.62 -20.91
N PRO A 314 17.47 13.19 -20.89
CA PRO A 314 16.24 12.41 -21.01
C PRO A 314 16.12 11.75 -22.38
N VAL A 315 16.00 10.42 -22.38
CA VAL A 315 15.76 9.61 -23.57
C VAL A 315 14.27 9.39 -23.77
N THR A 316 13.51 9.19 -22.69
CA THR A 316 12.05 9.07 -22.76
C THR A 316 11.40 9.51 -21.46
N THR A 317 10.22 10.11 -21.58
CA THR A 317 9.32 10.37 -20.46
C THR A 317 8.00 9.66 -20.77
N ARG A 318 7.51 8.84 -19.85
CA ARG A 318 6.22 8.14 -20.00
C ARG A 318 5.35 8.39 -18.79
N ALA A 319 4.13 8.86 -19.03
CA ALA A 319 3.11 8.85 -18.00
C ALA A 319 2.79 7.40 -17.63
N ILE A 320 2.84 7.08 -16.32
CA ILE A 320 2.40 5.78 -15.79
C ILE A 320 0.88 5.75 -15.69
N GLN A 321 0.27 6.91 -15.48
CA GLN A 321 -1.17 7.02 -15.34
C GLN A 321 -1.82 6.95 -16.71
N GLU A 322 -2.63 5.92 -16.90
CA GLU A 322 -3.48 5.81 -18.06
C GLU A 322 -4.74 6.66 -17.87
N TYR A 323 -5.23 7.21 -18.97
CA TYR A 323 -6.54 7.82 -18.98
C TYR A 323 -7.59 6.70 -18.86
N GLU A 324 -8.41 6.77 -17.81
CA GLU A 324 -9.44 5.77 -17.55
C GLU A 324 -10.81 6.30 -17.97
N ASN A 325 -11.56 5.52 -18.76
CA ASN A 325 -12.94 5.86 -19.08
C ASN A 325 -13.85 5.55 -17.86
N PRO A 326 -14.57 6.52 -17.27
CA PRO A 326 -15.44 6.28 -16.13
C PRO A 326 -16.53 5.23 -16.43
N PHE A 327 -16.94 5.10 -17.70
CA PHE A 327 -17.94 4.11 -18.11
C PHE A 327 -17.43 2.66 -18.13
N ASP A 328 -16.12 2.45 -17.97
CA ASP A 328 -15.58 1.10 -17.71
C ASP A 328 -15.89 0.66 -16.25
N PHE A 329 -16.22 1.62 -15.37
CA PHE A 329 -16.55 1.40 -13.96
C PHE A 329 -18.03 1.67 -13.62
N ILE A 330 -18.74 2.44 -14.45
CA ILE A 330 -20.18 2.66 -14.34
C ILE A 330 -20.91 1.48 -15.00
N SER A 331 -21.54 0.64 -14.19
CA SER A 331 -22.39 -0.45 -14.69
C SER A 331 -23.64 0.06 -15.39
N GLY A 332 -24.15 1.23 -15.00
CA GLY A 332 -25.22 1.93 -15.71
C GLY A 332 -25.75 3.16 -14.98
N LEU A 333 -26.83 3.71 -15.49
CA LEU A 333 -27.51 4.89 -14.98
C LEU A 333 -28.93 4.55 -14.55
N ARG A 334 -29.35 5.07 -13.39
CA ARG A 334 -30.76 5.15 -13.03
C ARG A 334 -31.31 6.49 -13.49
N MET A 335 -32.40 6.43 -14.24
CA MET A 335 -33.10 7.59 -14.77
C MET A 335 -34.13 8.11 -13.76
N LYS A 336 -34.59 9.36 -13.92
CA LYS A 336 -35.58 9.99 -13.04
C LYS A 336 -36.96 9.32 -13.09
N ASP A 337 -37.27 8.63 -14.17
CA ASP A 337 -38.47 7.80 -14.31
C ASP A 337 -38.33 6.41 -13.67
N GLY A 338 -37.17 6.12 -13.06
CA GLY A 338 -36.85 4.84 -12.43
C GLY A 338 -36.28 3.78 -13.38
N SER A 339 -36.22 4.03 -14.69
CA SER A 339 -35.63 3.11 -15.66
C SER A 339 -34.10 3.00 -15.49
N PHE A 340 -33.53 1.90 -15.99
CA PHE A 340 -32.09 1.64 -15.96
C PHE A 340 -31.53 1.56 -17.37
N VAL A 341 -30.41 2.26 -17.60
CA VAL A 341 -29.66 2.25 -18.86
C VAL A 341 -28.26 1.71 -18.58
N ASP A 342 -27.83 0.65 -19.27
CA ASP A 342 -26.49 0.08 -19.08
C ASP A 342 -25.38 1.08 -19.44
N GLY A 343 -24.18 0.89 -18.88
CA GLY A 343 -23.06 1.83 -19.02
C GLY A 343 -22.67 2.13 -20.46
N LYS A 344 -22.68 1.15 -21.36
CA LYS A 344 -22.28 1.36 -22.77
C LYS A 344 -23.33 2.18 -23.51
N THR A 345 -24.61 1.84 -23.34
CA THR A 345 -25.72 2.60 -23.92
C THR A 345 -25.78 4.02 -23.34
N ALA A 346 -25.54 4.17 -22.04
CA ALA A 346 -25.49 5.45 -21.36
C ALA A 346 -24.37 6.34 -21.91
N GLN A 347 -23.15 5.81 -22.09
CA GLN A 347 -22.03 6.55 -22.69
C GLN A 347 -22.37 7.04 -24.09
N ALA A 348 -22.95 6.17 -24.93
CA ALA A 348 -23.33 6.49 -26.31
C ALA A 348 -24.41 7.58 -26.41
N ARG A 349 -25.31 7.67 -25.41
CA ARG A 349 -26.38 8.68 -25.37
C ARG A 349 -25.96 9.98 -24.69
N LEU A 350 -25.08 9.90 -23.68
CA LEU A 350 -24.66 11.07 -22.91
C LEU A 350 -23.68 11.96 -23.67
N PHE A 351 -22.83 11.37 -24.52
CA PHE A 351 -21.84 12.14 -25.27
C PHE A 351 -22.17 12.20 -26.75
N LYS A 352 -22.09 13.40 -27.33
CA LYS A 352 -22.14 13.63 -28.78
C LYS A 352 -21.00 12.91 -29.52
N ARG A 353 -19.90 12.63 -28.81
CA ARG A 353 -18.70 11.91 -29.29
C ARG A 353 -18.23 10.90 -28.23
N PRO A 354 -18.83 9.69 -28.18
CA PRO A 354 -18.63 8.76 -27.06
C PRO A 354 -17.22 8.17 -26.95
N PHE A 355 -16.38 8.32 -27.97
CA PHE A 355 -15.01 7.82 -28.00
C PHE A 355 -13.94 8.90 -27.77
N ASP A 356 -14.35 10.14 -27.49
CA ASP A 356 -13.40 11.19 -27.13
C ASP A 356 -12.83 10.93 -25.73
N LYS A 357 -11.51 11.15 -25.57
CA LYS A 357 -10.82 11.04 -24.27
C LYS A 357 -10.96 12.31 -23.45
N THR A 358 -11.72 13.29 -23.92
CA THR A 358 -11.95 14.53 -23.20
C THR A 358 -13.44 14.68 -22.92
N PHE A 359 -13.81 14.48 -21.66
CA PHE A 359 -15.18 14.74 -21.19
C PHE A 359 -15.31 16.22 -20.85
N THR A 360 -15.39 17.06 -21.87
CA THR A 360 -15.66 18.49 -21.74
C THR A 360 -17.16 18.77 -21.74
N GLU A 361 -17.58 19.94 -21.27
CA GLU A 361 -19.01 20.26 -21.13
C GLU A 361 -19.73 20.39 -22.47
N ASP A 362 -19.04 20.82 -23.52
CA ASP A 362 -19.59 21.06 -24.85
C ASP A 362 -20.00 19.77 -25.59
N VAL A 363 -19.43 18.63 -25.20
CA VAL A 363 -19.71 17.32 -25.80
C VAL A 363 -20.84 16.55 -25.11
N ILE A 364 -21.43 17.07 -24.03
CA ILE A 364 -22.53 16.42 -23.30
C ILE A 364 -23.89 16.73 -23.96
N ASP A 365 -24.73 15.71 -24.11
CA ASP A 365 -26.14 15.84 -24.48
C ASP A 365 -26.97 16.21 -23.24
N THR A 366 -27.32 17.50 -23.14
CA THR A 366 -28.05 18.05 -22.00
C THR A 366 -29.49 17.52 -21.88
N ASN A 367 -30.10 17.09 -22.99
CA ASN A 367 -31.45 16.52 -22.96
C ASN A 367 -31.43 15.15 -22.31
N PHE A 368 -30.49 14.29 -22.70
CA PHE A 368 -30.32 12.99 -22.04
C PHE A 368 -29.83 13.15 -20.60
N GLU A 369 -28.86 14.04 -20.37
CA GLU A 369 -28.33 14.35 -19.02
C GLU A 369 -29.44 14.74 -18.03
N SER A 370 -30.38 15.57 -18.47
CA SER A 370 -31.48 16.05 -17.61
C SER A 370 -32.39 14.93 -17.09
N GLN A 371 -32.35 13.74 -17.70
CA GLN A 371 -33.13 12.57 -17.33
C GLN A 371 -32.40 11.66 -16.34
N ILE A 372 -31.11 11.87 -16.10
CA ILE A 372 -30.30 11.02 -15.23
C ILE A 372 -30.57 11.37 -13.77
N SER A 373 -30.77 10.36 -12.93
CA SER A 373 -30.89 10.51 -11.48
C SER A 373 -29.60 10.09 -10.77
N GLN A 374 -29.02 8.95 -11.13
CA GLN A 374 -27.89 8.36 -10.39
C GLN A 374 -26.95 7.57 -11.32
N PHE A 375 -25.67 7.55 -10.96
CA PHE A 375 -24.69 6.57 -11.42
C PHE A 375 -24.77 5.30 -10.59
N VAL A 376 -24.71 4.13 -11.24
CA VAL A 376 -24.50 2.84 -10.60
C VAL A 376 -23.11 2.36 -10.97
N PHE A 377 -22.17 2.49 -10.05
CA PHE A 377 -20.82 1.94 -10.19
C PHE A 377 -20.85 0.45 -9.90
N GLY A 378 -20.03 -0.29 -10.64
CA GLY A 378 -19.81 -1.72 -10.39
C GLY A 378 -18.85 -1.97 -9.21
N PRO A 379 -18.22 -3.17 -9.20
CA PRO A 379 -17.30 -3.61 -8.16
C PRO A 379 -16.24 -2.56 -7.79
N SER A 380 -16.24 -2.15 -6.53
CA SER A 380 -15.32 -1.12 -6.02
C SER A 380 -14.99 -1.34 -4.55
N THR A 381 -14.06 -0.54 -4.04
CA THR A 381 -13.72 -0.54 -2.61
C THR A 381 -14.00 0.82 -2.00
N LEU A 382 -14.47 0.81 -0.76
CA LEU A 382 -14.70 2.00 0.04
C LEU A 382 -13.78 1.98 1.26
N THR A 383 -13.07 3.09 1.47
CA THR A 383 -12.30 3.36 2.69
C THR A 383 -13.01 4.44 3.49
N LEU A 384 -13.14 4.26 4.80
CA LEU A 384 -13.64 5.32 5.67
C LEU A 384 -12.64 6.50 5.67
N LYS A 385 -13.11 7.72 5.43
CA LYS A 385 -12.24 8.91 5.36
C LYS A 385 -11.69 9.29 6.73
N ASP A 386 -12.58 9.33 7.72
CA ASP A 386 -12.27 9.70 9.11
C ASP A 386 -12.24 8.44 9.99
N ASP A 387 -11.45 7.45 9.57
CA ASP A 387 -11.28 6.21 10.31
C ASP A 387 -10.54 6.48 11.63
N PRO A 388 -11.17 6.27 12.81
CA PRO A 388 -10.52 6.53 14.09
C PRO A 388 -9.22 5.74 14.28
N ALA A 389 -9.09 4.58 13.64
CA ALA A 389 -7.87 3.77 13.68
C ALA A 389 -6.72 4.39 12.87
N MET A 390 -7.03 5.26 11.90
CA MET A 390 -6.06 5.92 11.04
C MET A 390 -5.66 7.31 11.56
N GLY A 391 -6.36 7.89 12.54
CA GLY A 391 -5.98 9.16 13.18
C GLY A 391 -5.65 10.28 12.19
N ASP A 392 -4.75 11.17 12.61
CA ASP A 392 -4.22 12.24 11.76
C ASP A 392 -2.96 11.74 11.01
N GLU A 393 -2.95 11.79 9.68
CA GLU A 393 -1.81 11.35 8.86
C GLU A 393 -0.71 12.43 8.82
N LEU A 394 0.44 12.15 9.43
CA LEU A 394 1.55 13.11 9.54
C LEU A 394 2.47 13.09 8.29
N GLY A 395 2.56 11.94 7.64
CA GLY A 395 3.33 11.76 6.41
C GLY A 395 3.83 10.33 6.19
N PRO A 396 4.64 10.10 5.14
CA PRO A 396 5.25 8.82 4.87
C PRO A 396 6.25 8.40 5.96
N TRP A 397 6.56 7.11 5.98
CA TRP A 397 7.55 6.52 6.87
C TRP A 397 8.37 5.45 6.15
N VAL A 398 9.63 5.24 6.53
CA VAL A 398 10.46 4.15 5.98
C VAL A 398 10.96 3.18 7.06
N PRO A 399 10.99 1.86 6.77
CA PRO A 399 11.50 0.83 7.69
C PRO A 399 12.93 1.03 8.18
N ASP A 400 13.75 1.75 7.43
CA ASP A 400 15.17 1.95 7.70
C ASP A 400 15.47 3.18 8.57
N ASP A 401 14.47 4.01 8.87
CA ASP A 401 14.69 5.19 9.68
C ASP A 401 14.95 4.79 11.15
N PHE A 402 15.81 5.56 11.81
CA PHE A 402 16.17 5.37 13.21
C PHE A 402 16.70 3.95 13.51
N ASN A 403 16.04 3.24 14.43
CA ASN A 403 16.33 1.86 14.82
C ASN A 403 15.17 0.91 14.43
N TYR A 404 14.26 1.33 13.54
CA TYR A 404 13.10 0.52 13.18
C TYR A 404 13.47 -0.81 12.50
N SER A 405 14.57 -0.82 11.74
CA SER A 405 15.14 -2.03 11.15
C SER A 405 15.52 -3.08 12.19
N ASP A 406 15.66 -2.68 13.45
CA ASP A 406 16.06 -3.56 14.55
C ASP A 406 14.83 -4.18 15.26
N PHE A 407 13.60 -3.85 14.88
CA PHE A 407 12.39 -4.47 15.42
C PHE A 407 11.94 -5.66 14.57
N LYS A 408 11.74 -6.80 15.23
CA LYS A 408 11.20 -8.00 14.58
C LYS A 408 9.82 -7.78 13.96
N GLU A 409 8.99 -6.91 14.56
CA GLU A 409 7.67 -6.59 14.02
C GLU A 409 7.78 -5.94 12.64
N ILE A 410 8.79 -5.09 12.42
CA ILE A 410 9.08 -4.45 11.12
C ILE A 410 9.72 -5.44 10.16
N ARG A 411 10.74 -6.19 10.60
CA ARG A 411 11.39 -7.19 9.73
C ARG A 411 10.43 -8.29 9.30
N GLY A 412 9.54 -8.73 10.19
CA GLY A 412 8.53 -9.75 9.92
C GLY A 412 7.43 -9.32 8.94
N LEU A 413 7.28 -8.02 8.64
CA LEU A 413 6.27 -7.53 7.68
C LEU A 413 6.45 -8.12 6.29
N ILE A 414 7.68 -8.34 5.86
CA ILE A 414 7.97 -8.88 4.53
C ILE A 414 7.57 -10.36 4.41
N VAL A 415 7.53 -11.09 5.54
CA VAL A 415 7.03 -12.47 5.60
C VAL A 415 5.50 -12.47 5.44
N LEU A 416 4.82 -11.52 6.11
CA LEU A 416 3.39 -11.29 5.91
C LEU A 416 3.06 -10.84 4.48
N ALA A 417 3.89 -9.96 3.91
CA ALA A 417 3.77 -9.50 2.54
C ALA A 417 3.92 -10.67 1.55
N ALA A 418 4.91 -11.54 1.74
CA ALA A 418 5.09 -12.76 0.94
C ALA A 418 3.88 -13.70 1.06
N TRP A 419 3.38 -13.94 2.27
CA TRP A 419 2.21 -14.79 2.47
C TRP A 419 0.96 -14.25 1.75
N THR A 420 0.66 -12.97 1.93
CA THR A 420 -0.48 -12.28 1.27
C THR A 420 -0.26 -12.02 -0.23
N GLY A 421 0.97 -12.16 -0.71
CA GLY A 421 1.37 -11.72 -2.05
C GLY A 421 1.35 -10.20 -2.21
N ASN A 422 1.47 -9.43 -1.11
CA ASN A 422 1.55 -7.97 -1.17
C ASN A 422 2.92 -7.54 -1.68
N PHE A 423 2.96 -6.94 -2.87
CA PHE A 423 4.20 -6.54 -3.53
C PHE A 423 4.48 -5.05 -3.48
N ASP A 424 3.66 -4.26 -2.79
CA ASP A 424 3.80 -2.79 -2.76
C ASP A 424 4.08 -2.29 -1.33
N VAL A 425 4.99 -2.95 -0.60
CA VAL A 425 5.44 -2.50 0.73
C VAL A 425 6.57 -1.48 0.58
N ARG A 426 6.22 -0.25 0.22
CA ARG A 426 7.14 0.89 0.00
C ARG A 426 6.82 2.07 0.91
N LYS A 427 7.73 3.06 0.98
CA LYS A 427 7.58 4.28 1.79
C LYS A 427 6.19 4.90 1.68
N ASP A 428 5.69 5.03 0.45
CA ASP A 428 4.43 5.73 0.20
C ASP A 428 3.18 4.97 0.61
N ASN A 429 3.32 3.71 0.98
CA ASN A 429 2.21 2.93 1.51
C ASN A 429 2.32 2.76 3.04
N LEU A 430 3.38 3.31 3.63
CA LEU A 430 3.60 3.35 5.07
C LEU A 430 3.39 4.79 5.56
N ARG A 431 2.68 4.93 6.66
CA ARG A 431 2.27 6.23 7.21
C ARG A 431 2.59 6.33 8.68
N LEU A 432 3.14 7.47 9.06
CA LEU A 432 3.16 7.89 10.46
C LEU A 432 1.84 8.61 10.76
N LEU A 433 1.15 8.16 11.79
CA LEU A 433 -0.14 8.69 12.23
C LEU A 433 -0.03 9.22 13.66
N ALA A 434 -0.84 10.22 13.99
CA ALA A 434 -1.16 10.60 15.35
C ALA A 434 -2.58 10.11 15.70
N VAL A 435 -2.68 9.08 16.51
CA VAL A 435 -3.95 8.46 16.91
C VAL A 435 -4.27 8.81 18.35
N LYS A 436 -5.51 9.23 18.63
CA LYS A 436 -5.95 9.49 20.00
C LYS A 436 -6.13 8.18 20.76
N ASP A 437 -5.52 8.07 21.93
CA ASP A 437 -5.75 6.96 22.85
C ASP A 437 -7.08 7.11 23.61
N SER A 438 -7.39 6.15 24.49
CA SER A 438 -8.62 6.15 25.30
C SER A 438 -8.73 7.35 26.26
N LYS A 439 -7.63 8.07 26.52
CA LYS A 439 -7.59 9.29 27.32
C LYS A 439 -7.64 10.56 26.46
N GLY A 440 -7.76 10.40 25.13
CA GLY A 440 -7.76 11.50 24.17
C GLY A 440 -6.37 12.05 23.85
N GLN A 441 -5.28 11.46 24.36
CA GLN A 441 -3.91 11.91 24.07
C GLN A 441 -3.47 11.37 22.72
N LYS A 442 -2.78 12.18 21.90
CA LYS A 442 -2.26 11.68 20.62
C LYS A 442 -1.02 10.82 20.88
N ARG A 443 -0.95 9.68 20.18
CA ARG A 443 0.17 8.74 20.17
C ARG A 443 0.55 8.42 18.74
N LEU A 444 1.85 8.28 18.49
CA LEU A 444 2.33 7.86 17.17
C LEU A 444 1.94 6.42 16.89
N ARG A 445 1.58 6.16 15.64
CA ARG A 445 1.31 4.83 15.10
C ARG A 445 1.86 4.72 13.68
N ILE A 446 2.33 3.54 13.32
CA ILE A 446 2.73 3.22 11.95
C ILE A 446 1.60 2.44 11.28
N ALA A 447 1.14 2.96 10.15
CA ALA A 447 0.06 2.34 9.40
C ALA A 447 0.43 1.97 7.97
N PHE A 448 -0.25 0.95 7.46
CA PHE A 448 -0.22 0.51 6.08
C PHE A 448 -1.39 1.16 5.36
N GLY A 449 -1.15 2.33 4.75
CA GLY A 449 -2.17 3.16 4.11
C GLY A 449 -2.68 2.60 2.78
N ASP A 450 -1.86 1.82 2.07
CA ASP A 450 -2.28 1.11 0.85
C ASP A 450 -1.81 -0.35 0.87
N ALA A 451 -2.78 -1.26 0.92
CA ALA A 451 -2.55 -2.70 0.90
C ALA A 451 -3.27 -3.37 -0.28
N GLY A 452 -3.56 -2.59 -1.35
CA GLY A 452 -4.27 -3.04 -2.54
C GLY A 452 -3.52 -4.10 -3.34
N SER A 453 -2.20 -4.13 -3.31
CA SER A 453 -1.38 -4.92 -4.24
C SER A 453 -1.11 -6.36 -3.79
N GLY A 454 -2.13 -7.10 -3.34
CA GLY A 454 -2.05 -8.48 -2.83
C GLY A 454 -2.75 -9.55 -3.68
N LEU A 455 -2.84 -10.78 -3.14
CA LEU A 455 -3.60 -11.92 -3.69
C LEU A 455 -3.29 -12.29 -5.15
N GLY A 456 -2.04 -12.17 -5.55
CA GLY A 456 -1.60 -12.65 -6.86
C GLY A 456 -0.11 -12.89 -6.92
N HIS A 457 0.51 -12.44 -8.00
CA HIS A 457 1.94 -12.59 -8.21
C HIS A 457 2.66 -11.25 -8.16
N ALA A 458 3.90 -11.34 -7.72
CA ALA A 458 4.88 -10.28 -7.81
C ALA A 458 6.04 -10.80 -8.66
N THR A 459 6.05 -10.44 -9.95
CA THR A 459 7.28 -10.55 -10.76
C THR A 459 7.75 -9.15 -11.13
N GLY A 460 7.84 -8.32 -10.08
CA GLY A 460 8.32 -6.97 -10.20
C GLY A 460 7.33 -5.96 -10.79
N ALA A 461 7.67 -4.67 -10.73
CA ALA A 461 6.83 -3.52 -11.12
C ALA A 461 6.06 -3.66 -12.46
N ALA A 462 6.62 -4.31 -13.48
CA ALA A 462 6.01 -4.39 -14.81
C ALA A 462 5.11 -5.63 -15.03
N ARG A 463 5.15 -6.61 -14.11
CA ARG A 463 4.44 -7.88 -14.21
C ARG A 463 3.97 -8.33 -12.83
N SER A 464 3.27 -7.45 -12.13
CA SER A 464 2.61 -7.81 -10.88
C SER A 464 1.10 -7.62 -11.06
N GLY A 465 0.32 -8.48 -10.42
CA GLY A 465 -1.13 -8.48 -10.57
C GLY A 465 -1.82 -9.14 -9.38
N SER A 466 -3.07 -8.76 -9.15
CA SER A 466 -3.92 -9.23 -8.04
C SER A 466 -4.91 -10.31 -8.46
N THR A 467 -4.48 -11.21 -9.33
CA THR A 467 -5.25 -12.34 -9.85
C THR A 467 -4.99 -13.59 -9.01
N ILE A 468 -6.06 -14.24 -8.53
CA ILE A 468 -5.94 -15.47 -7.73
C ILE A 468 -5.24 -16.59 -8.50
N GLU A 469 -5.42 -16.64 -9.83
CA GLU A 469 -4.79 -17.65 -10.68
C GLU A 469 -3.26 -17.57 -10.62
N ASP A 470 -2.71 -16.36 -10.71
CA ASP A 470 -1.25 -16.18 -10.75
C ASP A 470 -0.61 -16.27 -9.36
N MET A 471 -1.43 -16.30 -8.30
CA MET A 471 -0.96 -16.50 -6.94
C MET A 471 -0.14 -17.80 -6.85
N LYS A 472 1.14 -17.69 -6.48
CA LYS A 472 2.00 -18.87 -6.28
C LYS A 472 1.49 -19.76 -5.15
N TRP A 473 1.64 -21.08 -5.29
CA TRP A 473 1.39 -22.06 -4.22
C TRP A 473 2.39 -21.96 -3.07
N GLU A 474 3.63 -21.57 -3.38
CA GLU A 474 4.72 -21.47 -2.42
C GLU A 474 5.42 -20.11 -2.55
N VAL A 475 5.89 -19.59 -1.43
CA VAL A 475 6.52 -18.26 -1.34
C VAL A 475 7.85 -18.29 -0.60
N SER A 476 8.30 -19.46 -0.18
CA SER A 476 9.59 -19.67 0.49
C SER A 476 10.32 -20.79 -0.22
N THR A 477 11.63 -20.65 -0.41
CA THR A 477 12.47 -21.68 -1.01
C THR A 477 13.79 -21.77 -0.27
N VAL A 478 14.18 -22.98 0.13
CA VAL A 478 15.46 -23.28 0.76
C VAL A 478 16.53 -23.41 -0.32
N TYR A 479 17.63 -22.68 -0.17
CA TYR A 479 18.84 -22.84 -0.95
C TYR A 479 19.94 -23.39 -0.06
N GLN A 480 20.54 -24.50 -0.47
CA GLN A 480 21.78 -24.97 0.10
C GLN A 480 22.93 -24.19 -0.55
N ASP A 481 23.74 -23.52 0.27
CA ASP A 481 24.95 -22.87 -0.23
C ASP A 481 25.98 -23.94 -0.58
N ASN A 482 26.03 -24.30 -1.87
CA ASN A 482 26.97 -25.28 -2.39
C ASN A 482 28.34 -24.67 -2.71
N ASN A 483 28.59 -23.37 -2.44
CA ASN A 483 29.89 -22.72 -2.69
C ASN A 483 30.94 -23.06 -1.62
N ASN A 484 31.13 -24.35 -1.36
CA ASN A 484 32.19 -24.91 -0.52
C ASN A 484 33.57 -24.95 -1.23
N ASN A 485 33.90 -23.91 -2.00
CA ASN A 485 35.29 -23.72 -2.45
C ASN A 485 36.18 -23.12 -1.35
N ASP A 486 35.61 -22.72 -0.21
CA ASP A 486 36.36 -22.39 1.00
C ASP A 486 36.07 -23.45 2.07
N ARG A 487 36.88 -24.52 2.08
CA ARG A 487 36.75 -25.68 2.99
C ARG A 487 37.04 -25.36 4.47
N SER A 488 37.01 -24.08 4.87
CA SER A 488 37.45 -23.63 6.19
C SER A 488 36.34 -23.10 7.11
N SER A 489 35.09 -22.95 6.65
CA SER A 489 33.94 -22.65 7.52
C SER A 489 32.96 -23.81 7.53
N HIS A 490 32.83 -24.47 8.68
CA HIS A 490 31.89 -25.57 8.93
C HIS A 490 30.39 -25.18 8.93
N ASP A 491 30.05 -23.95 8.56
CA ASP A 491 28.67 -23.47 8.49
C ASP A 491 28.28 -23.25 7.03
N SER A 492 27.83 -24.30 6.34
CA SER A 492 27.10 -24.14 5.08
C SER A 492 25.76 -23.48 5.41
N GLU A 493 25.69 -22.16 5.28
CA GLU A 493 24.52 -21.38 5.68
C GLU A 493 23.32 -21.70 4.78
N GLU A 494 22.29 -22.31 5.36
CA GLU A 494 21.01 -22.48 4.69
C GLU A 494 20.34 -21.11 4.53
N ARG A 495 20.06 -20.71 3.29
CA ARG A 495 19.40 -19.44 2.98
C ARG A 495 17.98 -19.70 2.51
N ILE A 496 17.00 -19.08 3.15
CA ILE A 496 15.60 -19.21 2.74
C ILE A 496 15.19 -17.95 2.00
N SER A 497 14.95 -18.05 0.69
CA SER A 497 14.45 -16.94 -0.13
C SER A 497 12.93 -16.79 0.01
N LEU A 498 12.45 -15.56 -0.02
CA LEU A 498 11.04 -15.21 -0.12
C LEU A 498 10.68 -14.75 -1.53
N SER A 499 9.57 -15.24 -2.06
CA SER A 499 9.00 -14.80 -3.34
C SER A 499 7.55 -14.35 -3.20
N GLY A 500 6.96 -13.79 -4.26
CA GLY A 500 5.61 -13.20 -4.17
C GLY A 500 5.60 -11.79 -3.57
N ILE A 501 6.78 -11.18 -3.45
CA ILE A 501 7.01 -9.79 -3.08
C ILE A 501 7.85 -9.11 -4.16
N ALA A 502 7.68 -7.81 -4.34
CA ALA A 502 8.58 -6.98 -5.12
C ALA A 502 9.03 -5.82 -4.25
N GLU A 503 10.31 -5.76 -3.89
CA GLU A 503 10.85 -4.57 -3.25
C GLU A 503 11.04 -3.48 -4.30
N LEU A 504 9.96 -2.74 -4.58
CA LEU A 504 10.04 -1.55 -5.45
C LEU A 504 11.01 -0.51 -4.88
N GLU A 505 11.11 -0.47 -3.56
CA GLU A 505 12.12 0.26 -2.82
C GLU A 505 12.85 -0.71 -1.89
N TYR A 506 14.17 -0.79 -2.03
CA TYR A 506 15.00 -1.58 -1.12
C TYR A 506 14.92 -1.00 0.29
N ALA A 507 14.58 -1.84 1.26
CA ALA A 507 14.63 -1.52 2.67
C ALA A 507 15.58 -2.48 3.39
N LYS A 508 16.61 -1.93 4.02
CA LYS A 508 17.59 -2.67 4.81
C LYS A 508 16.95 -3.49 5.93
N ALA A 509 15.83 -3.04 6.49
CA ALA A 509 15.05 -3.82 7.44
C ALA A 509 14.67 -5.20 6.89
N PHE A 510 14.27 -5.28 5.62
CA PHE A 510 13.85 -6.53 4.97
C PHE A 510 15.02 -7.37 4.48
N SER A 511 16.20 -6.78 4.29
CA SER A 511 17.43 -7.57 4.04
C SER A 511 18.01 -8.19 5.32
N ARG A 512 17.46 -7.88 6.50
CA ARG A 512 17.97 -8.26 7.83
C ARG A 512 17.06 -9.24 8.57
N ILE A 513 16.11 -9.87 7.88
CA ILE A 513 15.16 -10.81 8.49
C ILE A 513 15.94 -11.98 9.10
N LYS A 514 15.73 -12.21 10.39
CA LYS A 514 16.22 -13.38 11.11
C LYS A 514 15.23 -14.53 10.96
N LEU A 515 15.72 -15.75 11.09
CA LEU A 515 14.84 -16.92 11.21
C LEU A 515 13.79 -16.74 12.32
N SER A 516 14.19 -16.20 13.47
CA SER A 516 13.27 -15.94 14.58
C SER A 516 12.16 -14.93 14.27
N ASP A 517 12.41 -13.94 13.39
CA ASP A 517 11.39 -12.99 12.94
C ASP A 517 10.36 -13.70 12.03
N ALA A 518 10.85 -14.55 11.13
CA ALA A 518 10.02 -15.32 10.22
C ALA A 518 9.17 -16.36 10.95
N GLN A 519 9.76 -17.05 11.93
CA GLN A 519 9.04 -17.93 12.84
C GLN A 519 8.01 -17.18 13.66
N TRP A 520 8.34 -15.99 14.19
CA TRP A 520 7.39 -15.15 14.93
C TRP A 520 6.18 -14.79 14.08
N MET A 521 6.37 -14.29 12.85
CA MET A 521 5.26 -13.96 11.95
C MET A 521 4.46 -15.21 11.57
N THR A 522 5.13 -16.34 11.32
CA THR A 522 4.46 -17.62 11.00
C THR A 522 3.59 -18.11 12.15
N ARG A 523 4.05 -17.97 13.41
CA ARG A 523 3.24 -18.27 14.59
C ARG A 523 1.97 -17.41 14.64
N LYS A 524 2.04 -16.15 14.24
CA LYS A 524 0.88 -15.25 14.15
C LYS A 524 -0.09 -15.68 13.04
N LEU A 525 0.42 -16.01 11.85
CA LEU A 525 -0.39 -16.52 10.73
C LEU A 525 -1.11 -17.84 11.07
N CYS A 526 -0.52 -18.68 11.92
CA CYS A 526 -1.12 -19.91 12.41
C CYS A 526 -2.30 -19.70 13.36
N GLN A 527 -2.41 -18.53 14.02
CA GLN A 527 -3.57 -18.21 14.84
C GLN A 527 -4.82 -17.88 14.00
N ILE A 528 -4.65 -17.62 12.70
CA ILE A 528 -5.75 -17.43 11.77
C ILE A 528 -6.24 -18.81 11.30
N SER A 529 -7.45 -19.18 11.73
CA SER A 529 -8.05 -20.45 11.33
C SER A 529 -8.37 -20.49 9.82
N PRO A 530 -8.47 -21.69 9.20
CA PRO A 530 -8.92 -21.81 7.82
C PRO A 530 -10.27 -21.13 7.56
N ASP A 531 -11.20 -21.19 8.51
CA ASP A 531 -12.50 -20.54 8.40
C ASP A 531 -12.41 -19.01 8.48
N GLN A 532 -11.50 -18.45 9.27
CA GLN A 532 -11.22 -17.00 9.25
C GLN A 532 -10.62 -16.54 7.92
N ILE A 533 -9.72 -17.34 7.32
CA ILE A 533 -9.20 -17.06 5.97
C ILE A 533 -10.35 -17.04 4.95
N LYS A 534 -11.20 -18.07 4.96
CA LYS A 534 -12.40 -18.14 4.11
C LYS A 534 -13.32 -16.93 4.33
N ALA A 535 -13.60 -16.59 5.59
CA ALA A 535 -14.44 -15.44 5.94
C ALA A 535 -13.86 -14.12 5.41
N ALA A 536 -12.55 -13.91 5.53
CA ALA A 536 -11.86 -12.74 5.00
C ALA A 536 -11.96 -12.67 3.46
N LEU A 537 -11.76 -13.79 2.77
CA LEU A 537 -11.82 -13.88 1.30
C LEU A 537 -13.23 -13.60 0.77
N VAL A 538 -14.26 -14.22 1.35
CA VAL A 538 -15.66 -13.98 0.94
C VAL A 538 -16.06 -12.52 1.23
N SER A 539 -15.68 -11.98 2.40
CA SER A 539 -15.94 -10.58 2.77
C SER A 539 -15.21 -9.57 1.86
N SER A 540 -14.25 -10.05 1.08
CA SER A 540 -13.52 -9.24 0.11
C SER A 540 -14.15 -9.26 -1.28
N GLY A 541 -15.27 -9.95 -1.48
CA GLY A 541 -16.03 -9.93 -2.73
C GLY A 541 -15.60 -10.94 -3.79
N LEU A 542 -14.64 -11.81 -3.47
CA LEU A 542 -14.18 -12.88 -4.36
C LEU A 542 -15.31 -13.85 -4.68
N SER A 543 -15.31 -14.40 -5.90
CA SER A 543 -16.25 -15.45 -6.28
C SER A 543 -16.02 -16.73 -5.49
N SER A 544 -17.01 -17.62 -5.44
CA SER A 544 -16.87 -18.90 -4.75
C SER A 544 -15.65 -19.71 -5.23
N ALA A 545 -15.39 -19.76 -6.54
CA ALA A 545 -14.22 -20.45 -7.09
C ALA A 545 -12.89 -19.78 -6.71
N GLU A 546 -12.86 -18.44 -6.76
CA GLU A 546 -11.69 -17.67 -6.31
C GLU A 546 -11.41 -17.88 -4.82
N VAL A 547 -12.44 -17.93 -3.96
CA VAL A 547 -12.31 -18.17 -2.52
C VAL A 547 -11.67 -19.53 -2.26
N VAL A 548 -12.17 -20.60 -2.88
CA VAL A 548 -11.64 -21.96 -2.69
C VAL A 548 -10.17 -22.02 -3.10
N LEU A 549 -9.82 -21.48 -4.27
CA LEU A 549 -8.44 -21.51 -4.76
C LEU A 549 -7.50 -20.64 -3.91
N ALA A 550 -7.91 -19.41 -3.58
CA ALA A 550 -7.12 -18.50 -2.76
C ALA A 550 -6.88 -19.07 -1.37
N GLN A 551 -7.91 -19.67 -0.74
CA GLN A 551 -7.78 -20.30 0.57
C GLN A 551 -6.76 -21.44 0.53
N ALA A 552 -6.86 -22.34 -0.46
CA ALA A 552 -5.93 -23.44 -0.63
C ALA A 552 -4.49 -22.96 -0.79
N LYS A 553 -4.27 -21.94 -1.65
CA LYS A 553 -2.94 -21.35 -1.86
C LYS A 553 -2.39 -20.67 -0.61
N LEU A 554 -3.19 -19.91 0.13
CA LEU A 554 -2.77 -19.24 1.37
C LEU A 554 -2.39 -20.26 2.46
N LEU A 555 -3.16 -21.34 2.60
CA LEU A 555 -2.85 -22.43 3.53
C LEU A 555 -1.56 -23.15 3.13
N GLU A 556 -1.35 -23.40 1.84
CA GLU A 556 -0.14 -24.06 1.36
C GLU A 556 1.11 -23.20 1.54
N ARG A 557 1.02 -21.89 1.27
CA ARG A 557 2.08 -20.94 1.58
C ARG A 557 2.47 -20.98 3.05
N ARG A 558 1.48 -21.01 3.95
CA ARG A 558 1.70 -21.10 5.40
C ARG A 558 2.38 -22.42 5.78
N ASN A 559 1.92 -23.55 5.23
CA ASN A 559 2.52 -24.86 5.46
C ASN A 559 4.00 -24.88 5.05
N LYS A 560 4.31 -24.37 3.86
CA LYS A 560 5.69 -24.31 3.36
C LYS A 560 6.58 -23.36 4.15
N MET A 561 6.03 -22.24 4.62
CA MET A 561 6.74 -21.37 5.56
C MET A 561 7.07 -22.10 6.87
N MET A 562 6.14 -22.89 7.44
CA MET A 562 6.41 -23.66 8.65
C MET A 562 7.53 -24.69 8.46
N GLU A 563 7.51 -25.41 7.33
CA GLU A 563 8.54 -26.36 6.95
C GLU A 563 9.90 -25.68 6.80
N HIS A 564 9.99 -24.65 5.94
CA HIS A 564 11.26 -23.99 5.64
C HIS A 564 11.80 -23.16 6.81
N PHE A 565 10.94 -22.60 7.68
CA PHE A 565 11.39 -21.86 8.85
C PHE A 565 11.65 -22.74 10.08
N LYS A 566 11.68 -24.07 9.91
CA LYS A 566 12.06 -25.03 10.96
C LYS A 566 11.23 -24.85 12.24
N MET A 567 9.91 -24.78 12.07
CA MET A 567 8.98 -24.67 13.21
C MET A 567 8.96 -25.98 14.01
N ASP A 568 8.77 -25.88 15.33
CA ASP A 568 8.70 -27.04 16.24
C ASP A 568 7.63 -28.05 15.79
N GLU A 569 7.92 -29.36 15.82
CA GLU A 569 7.01 -30.41 15.30
C GLU A 569 5.62 -30.37 15.94
N ASP A 570 5.56 -30.20 17.27
CA ASP A 570 4.30 -30.06 18.01
C ASP A 570 3.51 -28.83 17.55
N PHE A 571 4.20 -27.73 17.25
CA PHE A 571 3.58 -26.53 16.72
C PHE A 571 3.05 -26.75 15.30
N VAL A 572 3.84 -27.40 14.43
CA VAL A 572 3.44 -27.74 13.06
C VAL A 572 2.17 -28.60 13.09
N ALA A 573 2.13 -29.63 13.94
CA ALA A 573 0.96 -30.50 14.08
C ALA A 573 -0.33 -29.73 14.44
N SER A 574 -0.22 -28.64 15.22
CA SER A 574 -1.37 -27.81 15.61
C SER A 574 -1.89 -26.86 14.52
N CYS A 575 -1.05 -26.49 13.54
CA CYS A 575 -1.36 -25.47 12.54
C CYS A 575 -1.49 -26.00 11.10
N TYR A 576 -0.84 -27.13 10.81
CA TYR A 576 -0.77 -27.71 9.47
C TYR A 576 -2.16 -28.10 8.96
N VAL A 577 -2.43 -27.77 7.71
CA VAL A 577 -3.66 -28.15 7.02
C VAL A 577 -3.30 -28.83 5.71
N LYS A 578 -3.73 -30.06 5.50
CA LYS A 578 -3.50 -30.76 4.22
C LYS A 578 -4.20 -30.00 3.09
N VAL A 579 -3.44 -29.61 2.06
CA VAL A 579 -3.97 -28.93 0.87
C VAL A 579 -3.86 -29.85 -0.34
N ASP A 580 -4.93 -29.94 -1.14
CA ASP A 580 -4.90 -30.58 -2.45
C ASP A 580 -4.58 -29.55 -3.54
N ARG A 581 -3.40 -29.68 -4.18
CA ARG A 581 -3.01 -28.80 -5.30
C ARG A 581 -3.75 -29.12 -6.60
N LYS A 582 -4.40 -30.29 -6.69
CA LYS A 582 -5.23 -30.70 -7.83
C LYS A 582 -6.72 -30.50 -7.53
N LEU A 583 -7.04 -29.54 -6.66
CA LEU A 583 -8.43 -29.31 -6.27
C LEU A 583 -9.29 -28.96 -7.47
N ASN A 584 -10.52 -29.47 -7.45
CA ASN A 584 -11.56 -29.22 -8.42
C ASN A 584 -12.78 -28.64 -7.70
N TYR A 585 -13.35 -27.56 -8.22
CA TYR A 585 -14.51 -26.91 -7.61
C TYR A 585 -15.34 -26.19 -8.66
N ASP A 586 -16.62 -26.53 -8.75
CA ASP A 586 -17.60 -25.92 -9.64
C ASP A 586 -18.76 -25.39 -8.79
N PRO A 587 -18.98 -24.06 -8.67
CA PRO A 587 -20.06 -23.50 -7.87
C PRO A 587 -21.44 -24.08 -8.19
N MET A 588 -21.67 -24.50 -9.44
CA MET A 588 -22.95 -25.07 -9.89
C MET A 588 -23.16 -26.51 -9.39
N LYS A 589 -22.07 -27.25 -9.12
CA LYS A 589 -22.12 -28.64 -8.62
C LYS A 589 -21.90 -28.71 -7.10
N ASN A 590 -21.09 -27.81 -6.56
CA ASN A 590 -20.62 -27.86 -5.17
C ASN A 590 -21.34 -26.86 -4.25
N SER A 591 -22.31 -26.09 -4.76
CA SER A 591 -22.93 -24.94 -4.09
C SER A 591 -21.95 -23.80 -3.83
N LEU A 592 -22.48 -22.59 -3.65
CA LEU A 592 -21.67 -21.42 -3.31
C LEU A 592 -20.96 -21.59 -1.96
N VAL A 593 -19.75 -21.04 -1.85
CA VAL A 593 -19.05 -20.95 -0.57
C VAL A 593 -19.81 -20.03 0.35
N THR A 594 -20.21 -20.54 1.51
CA THR A 594 -20.91 -19.79 2.54
C THR A 594 -20.11 -19.73 3.83
N ILE A 595 -20.38 -18.68 4.59
CA ILE A 595 -19.81 -18.41 5.92
C ILE A 595 -20.95 -17.98 6.83
N SER A 596 -20.91 -18.45 8.07
CA SER A 596 -21.92 -18.16 9.09
C SER A 596 -21.29 -17.35 10.22
N TYR A 597 -22.07 -16.43 10.79
CA TYR A 597 -21.61 -15.57 11.89
C TYR A 597 -22.56 -15.63 13.09
N ASP A 598 -21.98 -15.51 14.29
CA ASP A 598 -22.67 -15.27 15.56
C ASP A 598 -23.80 -16.24 15.96
N ASN A 599 -23.73 -17.56 15.76
CA ASN A 599 -24.78 -18.52 16.19
C ASN A 599 -26.24 -18.14 15.78
N LYS A 600 -26.45 -17.12 14.93
CA LYS A 600 -27.72 -16.39 14.71
C LYS A 600 -28.19 -16.52 13.26
N SER A 601 -27.85 -17.63 12.61
CA SER A 601 -28.43 -18.06 11.32
C SER A 601 -28.16 -17.16 10.10
N LYS A 602 -27.42 -16.05 10.22
CA LYS A 602 -27.08 -15.20 9.08
C LYS A 602 -25.84 -15.74 8.37
N ALA A 603 -26.03 -16.18 7.13
CA ALA A 603 -24.96 -16.61 6.24
C ALA A 603 -24.73 -15.56 5.15
N THR A 604 -23.47 -15.41 4.74
CA THR A 604 -23.09 -14.68 3.51
C THR A 604 -22.54 -15.70 2.52
N ALA A 605 -22.92 -15.60 1.25
CA ALA A 605 -22.39 -16.44 0.19
C ALA A 605 -21.42 -15.63 -0.68
N ALA A 606 -20.30 -16.23 -1.07
CA ALA A 606 -19.48 -15.68 -2.14
C ALA A 606 -20.25 -15.79 -3.47
N PRO A 607 -20.28 -14.73 -4.29
CA PRO A 607 -21.03 -14.75 -5.54
C PRO A 607 -20.50 -15.81 -6.51
N ASP A 608 -21.35 -16.27 -7.41
CA ASP A 608 -20.91 -16.93 -8.64
C ASP A 608 -20.61 -15.87 -9.70
N ARG A 609 -19.40 -15.90 -10.26
CA ARG A 609 -18.97 -15.02 -11.36
C ARG A 609 -18.70 -15.81 -12.64
N GLY A 610 -19.25 -17.02 -12.76
CA GLY A 610 -19.03 -17.92 -13.89
C GLY A 610 -17.59 -18.40 -13.94
N GLN A 611 -17.04 -18.80 -12.81
CA GLN A 611 -15.67 -19.33 -12.69
C GLN A 611 -15.70 -20.67 -11.95
N TYR A 612 -14.74 -21.54 -12.25
CA TYR A 612 -14.54 -22.83 -11.58
C TYR A 612 -13.05 -23.09 -11.40
N VAL A 613 -12.70 -24.05 -10.55
CA VAL A 613 -11.33 -24.53 -10.37
C VAL A 613 -11.22 -25.93 -10.95
N LYS A 614 -10.19 -26.17 -11.77
CA LYS A 614 -9.82 -27.48 -12.28
C LYS A 614 -8.33 -27.71 -12.09
N ASP A 615 -7.96 -28.81 -11.44
CA ASP A 615 -6.57 -29.17 -11.15
C ASP A 615 -5.74 -28.02 -10.55
N GLY A 616 -6.36 -27.23 -9.65
CA GLY A 616 -5.69 -26.09 -9.02
C GLY A 616 -5.59 -24.81 -9.86
N HIS A 617 -6.30 -24.75 -11.00
CA HIS A 617 -6.34 -23.58 -11.89
C HIS A 617 -7.74 -22.98 -11.98
N LEU A 618 -7.84 -21.65 -11.92
CA LEU A 618 -9.07 -20.90 -12.08
C LEU A 618 -9.39 -20.72 -13.57
N LEU A 619 -10.56 -21.17 -13.99
CA LEU A 619 -11.00 -21.15 -15.38
C LEU A 619 -12.36 -20.45 -15.52
N PRO A 620 -12.59 -19.70 -16.62
CA PRO A 620 -13.90 -19.14 -16.91
C PRO A 620 -14.87 -20.22 -17.38
N ALA A 621 -16.14 -20.13 -16.97
CA ALA A 621 -17.20 -21.08 -17.30
C ALA A 621 -17.39 -21.27 -18.82
N SER A 622 -17.03 -20.27 -19.62
CA SER A 622 -17.07 -20.37 -21.09
C SER A 622 -16.16 -21.46 -21.67
N LYS A 623 -15.14 -21.92 -20.93
CA LYS A 623 -14.26 -23.03 -21.33
C LYS A 623 -14.75 -24.42 -20.90
N VAL A 624 -15.76 -24.53 -20.03
CA VAL A 624 -16.28 -25.80 -19.49
C VAL A 624 -16.82 -26.72 -20.60
N LYS A 625 -17.45 -26.15 -21.63
CA LYS A 625 -18.10 -26.94 -22.70
C LYS A 625 -17.13 -27.77 -23.56
N GLN A 626 -15.82 -27.52 -23.48
CA GLN A 626 -14.82 -28.27 -24.24
C GLN A 626 -14.11 -29.35 -23.43
N ASP A 627 -14.12 -29.27 -22.10
CA ASP A 627 -13.20 -30.02 -21.23
C ASP A 627 -13.87 -31.06 -20.30
N PHE A 628 -15.20 -31.12 -20.29
CA PHE A 628 -16.01 -32.03 -19.46
C PHE A 628 -16.94 -32.97 -20.25
N ASN A 629 -16.85 -32.92 -21.59
CA ASN A 629 -17.28 -34.01 -22.48
C ASN A 629 -16.03 -34.75 -22.94
#